data_AF-A0A536MS03-F1
#
_entry.id   AF-A0A536MS03-F1
#
_cell.length_a   1.000
_cell.length_b   1.000
_cell.length_c   1.000
_cell.angle_alpha   90.00
_cell.angle_beta   90.00
_cell.angle_gamma   90.00
#
_symmetry.space_group_name_H-M   'P 1'
#
loop_
_entity.id
_entity.type
_entity.pdbx_description
1 polymer ?
#
loop_
_entity_poly.entity_id
_entity_poly.type
_entity_poly.pdbx_seq_one_letter_code
_entity_poly.pdbx_strand_id
1 'polypeptide(L)'
;MADRNKAAALDALLRDLSQATIGATFNEFREVGSDDLPDGPAIRLANLRHYLEERAAADVVAIGEAAGYQGMRWSGIAFTSEYDLRRWGDPFRRSSRRPRPWKEPSGTIVHGILEELGAERRVILWNTVPTHPHLPNNPLSNRRPTRAEMVAGAGYAERLIDIAQPRLLIAVGRVAAEVLGDRAQYVRHPAQAGATAFRLGMRQALSISGRSANQ
;
A
#
# COMPACT_ATOMS: atom_id res chain seq x y z
N MET A 1 -22.79 9.38 -5.28
CA MET A 1 -22.46 9.18 -6.71
C MET A 1 -20.97 9.43 -6.82
N ALA A 2 -20.16 8.42 -7.18
CA ALA A 2 -18.71 8.61 -7.26
C ALA A 2 -18.39 9.72 -8.27
N ASP A 3 -17.43 10.60 -7.93
CA ASP A 3 -16.95 11.62 -8.85
C ASP A 3 -16.36 10.93 -10.09
N ARG A 4 -17.03 11.09 -11.22
CA ARG A 4 -16.67 10.44 -12.50
C ARG A 4 -15.24 10.81 -12.93
N ASN A 5 -14.78 12.00 -12.56
CA ASN A 5 -13.41 12.43 -12.85
C ASN A 5 -12.39 11.66 -11.98
N LYS A 6 -12.69 11.46 -10.68
CA LYS A 6 -11.84 10.64 -9.79
C LYS A 6 -11.75 9.19 -10.26
N ALA A 7 -12.86 8.59 -10.67
CA ALA A 7 -12.87 7.22 -11.19
C ALA A 7 -12.00 7.07 -12.45
N ALA A 8 -12.15 7.99 -13.42
CA ALA A 8 -11.33 7.98 -14.63
C ALA A 8 -9.83 8.21 -14.35
N ALA A 9 -9.51 9.10 -13.41
CA ALA A 9 -8.13 9.36 -12.97
C ALA A 9 -7.52 8.15 -12.26
N LEU A 10 -8.30 7.46 -11.44
CA LEU A 10 -7.89 6.22 -10.78
C LEU A 10 -7.61 5.11 -11.79
N ASP A 11 -8.48 4.93 -12.79
CA ASP A 11 -8.24 3.96 -13.85
C ASP A 11 -6.98 4.31 -14.67
N ALA A 12 -6.72 5.59 -14.92
CA ALA A 12 -5.48 6.02 -15.55
C ALA A 12 -4.25 5.70 -14.69
N LEU A 13 -4.31 5.96 -13.38
CA LEU A 13 -3.25 5.61 -12.44
C LEU A 13 -2.95 4.10 -12.46
N LEU A 14 -3.99 3.26 -12.38
CA LEU A 14 -3.83 1.81 -12.37
C LEU A 14 -3.31 1.26 -13.70
N ARG A 15 -3.76 1.82 -14.84
CA ARG A 15 -3.22 1.47 -16.16
C ARG A 15 -1.73 1.78 -16.24
N ASP A 16 -1.32 2.99 -15.88
CA ASP A 16 0.09 3.40 -15.97
C ASP A 16 0.96 2.57 -15.01
N LEU A 17 0.48 2.31 -13.79
CA LEU A 17 1.18 1.48 -12.82
C LEU A 17 1.41 0.06 -13.34
N SER A 18 0.43 -0.52 -14.03
CA SER A 18 0.57 -1.85 -14.66
C SER A 18 1.62 -1.92 -15.77
N GLN A 19 2.05 -0.78 -16.31
CA GLN A 19 3.08 -0.70 -17.35
C GLN A 19 4.41 -0.15 -16.84
N ALA A 20 4.45 0.30 -15.58
CA ALA A 20 5.58 0.99 -14.99
C ALA A 20 6.86 0.13 -14.97
N THR A 21 7.99 0.79 -15.19
CA THR A 21 9.32 0.25 -14.89
C THR A 21 9.97 1.17 -13.87
N ILE A 22 10.18 0.64 -12.65
CA ILE A 22 10.78 1.39 -11.54
C ILE A 22 12.10 0.72 -11.19
N GLY A 23 13.19 1.20 -11.81
CA GLY A 23 14.52 0.62 -11.64
C GLY A 23 14.55 -0.89 -11.89
N ALA A 24 15.18 -1.63 -10.96
CA ALA A 24 15.29 -3.09 -11.01
C ALA A 24 14.31 -3.76 -10.03
N THR A 25 13.15 -3.14 -9.81
CA THR A 25 12.07 -3.73 -9.01
C THR A 25 11.23 -4.66 -9.86
N PHE A 26 10.62 -5.66 -9.22
CA PHE A 26 9.61 -6.50 -9.84
C PHE A 26 8.28 -5.76 -9.82
N ASN A 27 7.67 -5.51 -10.98
CA ASN A 27 6.33 -4.91 -11.04
C ASN A 27 5.25 -5.99 -10.91
N GLU A 28 4.66 -6.13 -9.72
CA GLU A 28 3.61 -7.11 -9.44
C GLU A 28 2.36 -6.97 -10.31
N PHE A 29 2.09 -5.81 -10.89
CA PHE A 29 0.94 -5.58 -11.76
C PHE A 29 1.19 -5.94 -13.22
N ARG A 30 2.42 -6.32 -13.57
CA ARG A 30 2.84 -6.68 -14.94
C ARG A 30 3.47 -8.06 -15.03
N GLU A 31 4.33 -8.38 -14.07
CA GLU A 31 5.25 -9.50 -14.15
C GLU A 31 4.71 -10.74 -13.43
N VAL A 32 5.11 -11.92 -13.96
CA VAL A 32 4.76 -13.24 -13.41
C VAL A 32 6.06 -13.92 -12.97
N GLY A 33 6.19 -14.17 -11.67
CA GLY A 33 7.25 -14.97 -11.09
C GLY A 33 6.90 -16.46 -11.03
N SER A 34 7.86 -17.28 -10.58
CA SER A 34 7.71 -18.75 -10.56
C SER A 34 6.55 -19.25 -9.70
N ASP A 35 6.31 -18.59 -8.57
CA ASP A 35 5.26 -18.96 -7.61
C ASP A 35 3.92 -18.23 -7.86
N ASP A 36 3.81 -17.45 -8.93
CA ASP A 36 2.58 -16.75 -9.29
C ASP A 36 1.62 -17.65 -10.08
N LEU A 37 0.32 -17.48 -9.85
CA LEU A 37 -0.70 -17.92 -10.80
C LEU A 37 -0.47 -17.26 -12.17
N PRO A 38 -0.82 -17.92 -13.29
CA PRO A 38 -0.65 -17.33 -14.62
C PRO A 38 -1.30 -15.95 -14.79
N ASP A 39 -2.46 -15.73 -14.16
CA ASP A 39 -3.22 -14.48 -14.14
C ASP A 39 -2.89 -13.56 -12.94
N GLY A 40 -1.81 -13.85 -12.21
CA GLY A 40 -1.42 -13.14 -10.99
C GLY A 40 -1.42 -11.60 -11.12
N PRO A 41 -0.85 -11.01 -12.18
CA PRO A 41 -0.86 -9.56 -12.39
C PRO A 41 -2.28 -8.98 -12.46
N ALA A 42 -3.16 -9.63 -13.22
CA ALA A 42 -4.56 -9.25 -13.34
C ALA A 42 -5.29 -9.35 -12.00
N ILE A 43 -5.05 -10.41 -11.23
CA ILE A 43 -5.60 -10.57 -9.87
C ILE A 43 -5.19 -9.41 -8.96
N ARG A 44 -3.90 -9.09 -8.91
CA ARG A 44 -3.38 -8.02 -8.03
C ARG A 44 -3.90 -6.64 -8.44
N LEU A 45 -4.02 -6.38 -9.74
CA LEU A 45 -4.60 -5.14 -10.25
C LEU A 45 -6.10 -5.04 -9.90
N ALA A 46 -6.85 -6.15 -10.01
CA ALA A 46 -8.26 -6.20 -9.61
C ALA A 46 -8.44 -6.00 -8.10
N ASN A 47 -7.62 -6.66 -7.27
CA ASN A 47 -7.60 -6.45 -5.83
C ASN A 47 -7.35 -4.98 -5.48
N LEU A 48 -6.35 -4.35 -6.10
CA LEU A 48 -6.02 -2.96 -5.86
C LEU A 48 -7.16 -2.02 -6.28
N ARG A 49 -7.81 -2.29 -7.43
CA ARG A 49 -8.99 -1.53 -7.87
C ARG A 49 -10.11 -1.60 -6.83
N HIS A 50 -10.51 -2.82 -6.44
CA HIS A 50 -11.57 -3.00 -5.44
C HIS A 50 -11.23 -2.37 -4.10
N TYR A 51 -9.97 -2.50 -3.66
CA TYR A 51 -9.47 -1.87 -2.44
C TYR A 51 -9.65 -0.34 -2.43
N LEU A 52 -9.35 0.32 -3.56
CA LEU A 52 -9.48 1.77 -3.72
C LEU A 52 -10.94 2.20 -3.87
N GLU A 53 -11.77 1.42 -4.58
CA GLU A 53 -13.22 1.64 -4.68
C GLU A 53 -13.90 1.60 -3.31
N GLU A 54 -13.56 0.61 -2.48
CA GLU A 54 -14.04 0.48 -1.11
C GLU A 54 -13.63 1.63 -0.18
N ARG A 55 -12.62 2.41 -0.59
CA ARG A 55 -12.01 3.53 0.13
C ARG A 55 -12.20 4.85 -0.60
N ALA A 56 -13.19 4.96 -1.49
CA ALA A 56 -13.46 6.19 -2.24
C ALA A 56 -13.76 7.41 -1.35
N ALA A 57 -14.21 7.19 -0.11
CA ALA A 57 -14.48 8.22 0.90
C ALA A 57 -13.38 8.33 1.98
N ALA A 58 -12.24 7.66 1.81
CA ALA A 58 -11.14 7.72 2.75
C ALA A 58 -10.62 9.16 2.89
N ASP A 59 -10.47 9.63 4.13
CA ASP A 59 -9.96 10.96 4.45
C ASP A 59 -8.48 10.95 4.86
N VAL A 60 -7.86 9.77 4.86
CA VAL A 60 -6.46 9.56 5.25
C VAL A 60 -5.74 8.73 4.19
N VAL A 61 -4.52 9.14 3.86
CA VAL A 61 -3.57 8.35 3.08
C VAL A 61 -2.33 8.08 3.92
N ALA A 62 -1.92 6.82 4.05
CA ALA A 62 -0.70 6.38 4.71
C ALA A 62 0.26 5.79 3.68
N ILE A 63 1.43 6.42 3.53
CA ILE A 63 2.46 6.02 2.56
C ILE A 63 3.58 5.27 3.29
N GLY A 64 3.86 4.04 2.85
CA GLY A 64 4.99 3.21 3.27
C GLY A 64 6.20 3.29 2.33
N GLU A 65 7.17 2.40 2.55
CA GLU A 65 8.42 2.36 1.76
C GLU A 65 8.22 1.72 0.39
N ALA A 66 8.00 0.40 0.35
CA ALA A 66 7.95 -0.37 -0.88
C ALA A 66 7.15 -1.68 -0.70
N ALA A 67 6.82 -2.35 -1.80
CA ALA A 67 6.17 -3.65 -1.74
C ALA A 67 7.10 -4.69 -1.10
N GLY A 68 6.62 -5.37 -0.05
CA GLY A 68 7.36 -6.43 0.64
C GLY A 68 7.07 -7.83 0.05
N TYR A 69 8.07 -8.72 0.06
CA TYR A 69 7.96 -10.07 -0.52
C TYR A 69 6.92 -10.97 0.18
N GLN A 70 6.47 -10.65 1.39
CA GLN A 70 5.44 -11.42 2.13
C GLN A 70 4.05 -10.77 2.10
N GLY A 71 3.93 -9.60 1.48
CA GLY A 71 2.72 -8.77 1.52
C GLY A 71 2.30 -8.33 0.13
N MET A 72 2.47 -7.04 -0.15
CA MET A 72 2.02 -6.36 -1.37
C MET A 72 2.44 -7.06 -2.67
N ARG A 73 3.62 -7.68 -2.71
CA ARG A 73 4.09 -8.45 -3.87
C ARG A 73 3.06 -9.50 -4.36
N TRP A 74 2.23 -10.02 -3.46
CA TRP A 74 1.21 -11.03 -3.76
C TRP A 74 -0.21 -10.50 -3.67
N SER A 75 -0.47 -9.50 -2.83
CA SER A 75 -1.82 -8.95 -2.68
C SER A 75 -2.14 -7.86 -3.69
N GLY A 76 -1.13 -7.11 -4.14
CA GLY A 76 -1.27 -5.87 -4.89
C GLY A 76 -1.53 -4.62 -4.03
N ILE A 77 -1.57 -4.76 -2.69
CA ILE A 77 -1.97 -3.68 -1.76
C ILE A 77 -0.92 -3.51 -0.67
N ALA A 78 -0.54 -2.25 -0.39
CA ALA A 78 0.48 -1.92 0.60
C ALA A 78 0.08 -2.38 2.01
N PHE A 79 1.04 -2.96 2.75
CA PHE A 79 0.83 -3.56 4.07
C PHE A 79 -0.27 -4.64 4.13
N THR A 80 -0.64 -5.24 2.99
CA THR A 80 -1.67 -6.28 2.93
C THR A 80 -1.04 -7.55 2.39
N SER A 81 -1.29 -8.68 3.05
CA SER A 81 -0.84 -10.00 2.60
C SER A 81 -2.01 -10.85 2.10
N GLU A 82 -1.72 -11.99 1.48
CA GLU A 82 -2.77 -12.92 1.06
C GLU A 82 -3.61 -13.46 2.24
N TYR A 83 -3.03 -13.51 3.43
CA TYR A 83 -3.76 -13.83 4.67
C TYR A 83 -4.87 -12.80 4.94
N ASP A 84 -4.57 -11.52 4.72
CA ASP A 84 -5.53 -10.42 4.92
C ASP A 84 -6.62 -10.44 3.84
N LEU A 85 -6.24 -10.65 2.56
CA LEU A 85 -7.21 -10.81 1.47
C LEU A 85 -8.21 -11.94 1.74
N ARG A 86 -7.71 -13.10 2.22
CA ARG A 86 -8.57 -14.22 2.59
C ARG A 86 -9.57 -13.85 3.70
N ARG A 87 -9.17 -13.01 4.65
CA ARG A 87 -10.04 -12.54 5.73
C ARG A 87 -11.10 -11.56 5.21
N TRP A 88 -10.75 -10.74 4.23
CA TRP A 88 -11.70 -9.83 3.58
C TRP A 88 -12.71 -10.57 2.68
N GLY A 89 -12.32 -11.69 2.08
CA GLY A 89 -13.20 -12.51 1.24
C GLY A 89 -13.44 -11.90 -0.14
N ASP A 90 -14.51 -12.31 -0.80
CA ASP A 90 -14.83 -11.83 -2.15
C ASP A 90 -15.03 -10.30 -2.19
N PRO A 91 -14.54 -9.60 -3.24
CA PRO A 91 -13.95 -10.13 -4.47
C PRO A 91 -12.43 -10.35 -4.41
N PHE A 92 -11.78 -10.25 -3.24
CA PHE A 92 -10.33 -10.32 -3.12
C PHE A 92 -9.79 -11.73 -3.34
N ARG A 93 -8.78 -11.86 -4.21
CA ARG A 93 -8.21 -13.16 -4.59
C ARG A 93 -6.71 -13.23 -4.32
N ARG A 94 -6.23 -14.43 -4.00
CA ARG A 94 -4.80 -14.75 -3.89
C ARG A 94 -4.19 -14.86 -5.29
N SER A 95 -2.91 -14.50 -5.42
CA SER A 95 -2.20 -14.54 -6.70
C SER A 95 -1.02 -15.52 -6.72
N SER A 96 -0.67 -16.12 -5.57
CA SER A 96 0.35 -17.17 -5.49
C SER A 96 -0.22 -18.58 -5.63
N ARG A 97 0.62 -19.52 -6.09
CA ARG A 97 0.34 -20.97 -6.14
C ARG A 97 0.56 -21.68 -4.81
N ARG A 98 0.98 -20.95 -3.77
CA ARG A 98 1.40 -21.57 -2.51
C ARG A 98 0.20 -22.21 -1.79
N PRO A 99 0.36 -23.40 -1.18
CA PRO A 99 -0.68 -24.01 -0.36
C PRO A 99 -1.07 -23.11 0.82
N ARG A 100 -0.09 -22.46 1.44
CA ARG A 100 -0.30 -21.52 2.55
C ARG A 100 -0.20 -20.08 2.06
N PRO A 101 -1.21 -19.23 2.34
CA PRO A 101 -1.15 -17.80 2.05
C PRO A 101 0.09 -17.14 2.64
N TRP A 102 0.66 -16.19 1.91
CA TRP A 102 1.65 -15.28 2.48
C TRP A 102 1.04 -14.50 3.66
N LYS A 103 1.84 -14.31 4.70
CA LYS A 103 1.49 -13.53 5.88
C LYS A 103 2.63 -12.57 6.20
N GLU A 104 2.32 -11.29 6.23
CA GLU A 104 3.29 -10.23 6.53
C GLU A 104 3.14 -9.75 7.99
N PRO A 105 4.22 -9.74 8.79
CA PRO A 105 4.17 -9.22 10.16
C PRO A 105 3.76 -7.75 10.24
N SER A 106 4.32 -6.91 9.36
CA SER A 106 3.98 -5.48 9.29
C SER A 106 2.50 -5.28 8.98
N GLY A 107 1.98 -5.96 7.95
CA GLY A 107 0.56 -5.90 7.59
C GLY A 107 -0.37 -6.33 8.72
N THR A 108 -0.01 -7.38 9.46
CA THR A 108 -0.78 -7.82 10.66
C THR A 108 -0.87 -6.69 11.70
N ILE A 109 0.22 -5.94 11.90
CA ILE A 109 0.23 -4.81 12.85
C ILE A 109 -0.59 -3.63 12.32
N VAL A 110 -0.45 -3.29 11.03
CA VAL A 110 -1.18 -2.19 10.38
C VAL A 110 -2.68 -2.44 10.42
N HIS A 111 -3.14 -3.56 9.87
CA HIS A 111 -4.57 -3.90 9.85
C HIS A 111 -5.13 -4.07 11.26
N GLY A 112 -4.36 -4.63 12.20
CA GLY A 112 -4.79 -4.78 13.59
C GLY A 112 -5.11 -3.47 14.29
N ILE A 113 -4.32 -2.40 14.07
CA ILE A 113 -4.63 -1.08 14.66
C ILE A 113 -5.75 -0.35 13.90
N LEU A 114 -5.83 -0.52 12.57
CA LEU A 114 -6.92 0.09 11.79
C LEU A 114 -8.28 -0.51 12.17
N GLU A 115 -8.34 -1.83 12.35
CA GLU A 115 -9.54 -2.54 12.80
C GLU A 115 -9.94 -2.10 14.21
N GLU A 116 -8.98 -2.04 15.14
CA GLU A 116 -9.20 -1.58 16.52
C GLU A 116 -9.79 -0.15 16.59
N LEU A 117 -9.41 0.72 15.65
CA LEU A 117 -9.86 2.11 15.58
C LEU A 117 -11.07 2.31 14.66
N GLY A 118 -11.63 1.25 14.06
CA GLY A 118 -12.70 1.37 13.07
C GLY A 118 -12.32 2.18 11.83
N ALA A 119 -11.03 2.18 11.47
CA ALA A 119 -10.44 3.06 10.45
C ALA A 119 -10.07 2.34 9.13
N GLU A 120 -10.35 1.05 8.99
CA GLU A 120 -9.98 0.25 7.80
C GLU A 120 -10.40 0.86 6.46
N ARG A 121 -11.62 1.42 6.38
CA ARG A 121 -12.14 2.08 5.16
C ARG A 121 -11.84 3.58 5.11
N ARG A 122 -11.32 4.16 6.20
CA ARG A 122 -10.94 5.59 6.26
C ARG A 122 -9.51 5.84 5.80
N VAL A 123 -8.67 4.81 5.78
CA VAL A 123 -7.24 4.91 5.45
C VAL A 123 -6.96 4.16 4.15
N ILE A 124 -6.41 4.88 3.17
CA ILE A 124 -5.74 4.28 2.02
C ILE A 124 -4.28 4.03 2.38
N LEU A 125 -3.84 2.79 2.25
CA LEU A 125 -2.47 2.34 2.39
C LEU A 125 -1.83 2.28 1.01
N TRP A 126 -0.69 2.92 0.86
CA TRP A 126 0.08 2.94 -0.39
C TRP A 126 1.58 2.93 -0.10
N ASN A 127 2.43 2.72 -1.11
CA ASN A 127 3.88 2.72 -0.97
C ASN A 127 4.54 3.80 -1.84
N THR A 128 5.64 4.36 -1.34
CA THR A 128 6.49 5.28 -2.10
C THR A 128 6.99 4.60 -3.37
N VAL A 129 7.44 3.35 -3.27
CA VAL A 129 7.78 2.50 -4.41
C VAL A 129 6.70 1.43 -4.53
N PRO A 130 5.71 1.58 -5.44
CA PRO A 130 4.56 0.68 -5.54
C PRO A 130 4.89 -0.65 -6.26
N THR A 131 6.16 -1.04 -6.27
CA THR A 131 6.68 -2.27 -6.87
C THR A 131 7.69 -2.92 -5.92
N HIS A 132 8.05 -4.19 -6.15
CA HIS A 132 8.84 -4.98 -5.21
C HIS A 132 10.36 -4.90 -5.46
N PRO A 133 11.14 -4.18 -4.63
CA PRO A 133 12.59 -4.23 -4.66
C PRO A 133 13.13 -5.51 -3.98
N HIS A 134 13.81 -6.35 -4.75
CA HIS A 134 14.46 -7.57 -4.24
C HIS A 134 15.95 -7.61 -4.55
N LEU A 135 16.70 -8.45 -3.84
CA LEU A 135 18.10 -8.71 -4.15
C LEU A 135 18.23 -9.43 -5.51
N PRO A 136 19.30 -9.16 -6.28
CA PRO A 136 19.56 -9.88 -7.52
C PRO A 136 19.55 -11.40 -7.29
N ASN A 137 18.91 -12.15 -8.19
CA ASN A 137 18.77 -13.62 -8.11
C ASN A 137 18.05 -14.15 -6.86
N ASN A 138 17.45 -13.30 -6.04
CA ASN A 138 16.67 -13.72 -4.87
C ASN A 138 15.33 -12.95 -4.82
N PRO A 139 14.32 -13.37 -5.60
CA PRO A 139 13.03 -12.68 -5.70
C PRO A 139 12.18 -12.76 -4.41
N LEU A 140 12.54 -13.60 -3.44
CA LEU A 140 11.87 -13.72 -2.14
C LEU A 140 12.69 -13.03 -1.04
N SER A 141 13.14 -11.81 -1.33
CA SER A 141 13.90 -10.98 -0.41
C SER A 141 13.47 -9.53 -0.52
N ASN A 142 13.69 -8.76 0.53
CA ASN A 142 13.54 -7.31 0.47
C ASN A 142 14.92 -6.68 0.36
N ARG A 143 15.06 -5.68 -0.52
CA ARG A 143 16.14 -4.70 -0.42
C ARG A 143 15.54 -3.31 -0.26
N ARG A 144 16.32 -2.39 0.32
CA ARG A 144 15.93 -0.98 0.33
C ARG A 144 15.87 -0.46 -1.12
N PRO A 145 14.83 0.31 -1.51
CA PRO A 145 14.83 0.99 -2.80
C PRO A 145 16.02 1.94 -2.94
N THR A 146 16.52 2.07 -4.16
CA THR A 146 17.49 3.11 -4.51
C THR A 146 16.81 4.47 -4.59
N ARG A 147 17.59 5.57 -4.53
CA ARG A 147 17.05 6.92 -4.68
C ARG A 147 16.31 7.13 -6.01
N ALA A 148 16.83 6.58 -7.11
CA ALA A 148 16.18 6.66 -8.41
C ALA A 148 14.82 5.94 -8.42
N GLU A 149 14.73 4.78 -7.77
CA GLU A 149 13.46 4.05 -7.62
C GLU A 149 12.47 4.80 -6.72
N MET A 150 12.94 5.42 -5.63
CA MET A 150 12.10 6.26 -4.77
C MET A 150 11.51 7.43 -5.56
N VAL A 151 12.31 8.14 -6.36
CA VAL A 151 11.84 9.25 -7.20
C VAL A 151 10.84 8.78 -8.25
N ALA A 152 11.14 7.69 -8.96
CA ALA A 152 10.25 7.15 -9.98
C ALA A 152 8.92 6.63 -9.40
N GLY A 153 8.97 6.00 -8.23
CA GLY A 153 7.78 5.52 -7.52
C GLY A 153 6.93 6.65 -6.93
N ALA A 154 7.57 7.69 -6.37
CA ALA A 154 6.89 8.80 -5.72
C ALA A 154 5.85 9.47 -6.62
N GLY A 155 6.10 9.55 -7.93
CA GLY A 155 5.12 10.10 -8.89
C GLY A 155 3.76 9.40 -8.88
N TYR A 156 3.72 8.08 -8.61
CA TYR A 156 2.45 7.35 -8.47
C TYR A 156 1.77 7.64 -7.13
N ALA A 157 2.53 7.80 -6.06
CA ALA A 157 2.00 8.18 -4.76
C ALA A 157 1.42 9.61 -4.78
N GLU A 158 2.10 10.58 -5.40
CA GLU A 158 1.59 11.95 -5.56
C GLU A 158 0.30 11.95 -6.38
N ARG A 159 0.23 11.21 -7.50
CA ARG A 159 -1.01 11.09 -8.29
C ARG A 159 -2.16 10.52 -7.47
N LEU A 160 -1.91 9.51 -6.61
CA LEU A 160 -2.93 8.99 -5.72
C LEU A 160 -3.39 10.06 -4.71
N ILE A 161 -2.45 10.81 -4.11
CA ILE A 161 -2.76 11.91 -3.17
C ILE A 161 -3.61 12.96 -3.88
N ASP A 162 -3.28 13.32 -5.12
CA ASP A 162 -4.04 14.27 -5.93
C ASP A 162 -5.46 13.78 -6.24
N ILE A 163 -5.66 12.48 -6.47
CA ILE A 163 -6.98 11.91 -6.71
C ILE A 163 -7.79 11.82 -5.40
N ALA A 164 -7.15 11.34 -4.33
CA ALA A 164 -7.79 11.10 -3.05
C ALA A 164 -8.15 12.41 -2.34
N GLN A 165 -7.29 13.43 -2.43
CA GLN A 165 -7.37 14.69 -1.68
C GLN A 165 -7.55 14.43 -0.18
N PRO A 166 -6.62 13.69 0.47
CA PRO A 166 -6.78 13.31 1.87
C PRO A 166 -6.67 14.54 2.78
N ARG A 167 -7.42 14.53 3.87
CA ARG A 167 -7.30 15.54 4.93
C ARG A 167 -6.08 15.30 5.82
N LEU A 168 -5.63 14.05 5.91
CA LEU A 168 -4.45 13.67 6.66
C LEU A 168 -3.55 12.77 5.80
N LEU A 169 -2.28 13.17 5.69
CA LEU A 169 -1.24 12.37 5.08
C LEU A 169 -0.30 11.84 6.16
N ILE A 170 -0.02 10.53 6.13
CA ILE A 170 0.84 9.85 7.09
C ILE A 170 2.04 9.25 6.36
N ALA A 171 3.24 9.57 6.82
CA ALA A 171 4.48 8.96 6.35
C ALA A 171 4.89 7.82 7.28
N VAL A 172 4.77 6.58 6.82
CA VAL A 172 5.12 5.37 7.59
C VAL A 172 6.56 4.99 7.31
N GLY A 173 7.47 5.39 8.21
CA GLY A 173 8.90 5.17 8.07
C GLY A 173 9.63 6.28 7.32
N ARG A 174 10.97 6.19 7.32
CA ARG A 174 11.85 7.28 6.89
C ARG A 174 11.79 7.55 5.38
N VAL A 175 11.61 6.52 4.56
CA VAL A 175 11.53 6.69 3.10
C VAL A 175 10.31 7.53 2.71
N ALA A 176 9.13 7.19 3.24
CA ALA A 176 7.94 7.99 3.00
C ALA A 176 8.08 9.43 3.53
N ALA A 177 8.74 9.60 4.68
CA ALA A 177 8.97 10.92 5.27
C ALA A 177 9.91 11.79 4.40
N GLU A 178 10.94 11.19 3.81
CA GLU A 178 11.86 11.87 2.89
C GLU A 178 11.14 12.39 1.65
N VAL A 179 10.19 11.63 1.12
CA VAL A 179 9.42 12.00 -0.08
C VAL A 179 8.33 13.03 0.22
N LEU A 180 7.61 12.85 1.32
CA LEU A 180 6.44 13.69 1.63
C LEU A 180 6.81 14.98 2.35
N GLY A 181 7.92 14.99 3.09
CA GLY A 181 8.38 16.12 3.90
C GLY A 181 7.34 16.54 4.95
N ASP A 182 7.27 17.84 5.21
CA ASP A 182 6.42 18.43 6.26
C ASP A 182 4.91 18.34 5.96
N ARG A 183 4.52 17.88 4.76
CA ARG A 183 3.11 17.65 4.40
C ARG A 183 2.50 16.45 5.13
N ALA A 184 3.32 15.56 5.67
CA ALA A 184 2.87 14.30 6.25
C ALA A 184 3.25 14.18 7.73
N GLN A 185 2.32 13.64 8.52
CA GLN A 185 2.64 13.24 9.89
C GLN A 185 3.49 11.97 9.87
N TYR A 186 4.69 12.04 10.41
CA TYR A 186 5.56 10.88 10.53
C TYR A 186 5.05 9.87 11.56
N VAL A 187 5.06 8.60 11.18
CA VAL A 187 4.83 7.45 12.07
C VAL A 187 5.97 6.45 11.85
N ARG A 188 6.51 5.91 12.96
CA ARG A 188 7.56 4.89 12.90
C ARG A 188 7.03 3.63 12.21
N HIS A 189 7.77 3.10 11.23
CA HIS A 189 7.42 1.85 10.55
C HIS A 189 7.27 0.66 11.53
N PRO A 190 6.30 -0.26 11.36
CA PRO A 190 6.01 -1.35 12.31
C PRO A 190 7.08 -2.45 12.38
N ALA A 191 7.89 -2.61 11.34
CA ALA A 191 9.00 -3.56 11.32
C ALA A 191 10.15 -3.18 12.28
N GLN A 192 11.10 -4.09 12.49
CA GLN A 192 12.34 -3.87 13.26
C GLN A 192 12.07 -3.31 14.68
N ALA A 193 11.30 -4.07 15.47
CA ALA A 193 10.82 -3.69 16.81
C ALA A 193 10.00 -2.38 16.87
N GLY A 194 9.49 -1.90 15.73
CA GLY A 194 8.71 -0.66 15.65
C GLY A 194 7.23 -0.77 16.00
N ALA A 195 6.71 -1.97 16.27
CA ALA A 195 5.27 -2.24 16.43
C ALA A 195 4.59 -1.33 17.47
N THR A 196 5.17 -1.17 18.65
CA THR A 196 4.61 -0.33 19.73
C THR A 196 4.57 1.15 19.33
N ALA A 197 5.67 1.66 18.78
CA ALA A 197 5.77 3.05 18.33
C ALA A 197 4.82 3.35 17.16
N PHE A 198 4.69 2.39 16.22
CA PHE A 198 3.73 2.48 15.11
C PHE A 198 2.30 2.60 15.64
N ARG A 199 1.89 1.68 16.53
CA ARG A 199 0.53 1.69 17.11
C ARG A 199 0.22 3.01 17.82
N LEU A 200 1.16 3.52 18.63
CA LEU A 200 0.99 4.80 19.32
C LEU A 200 0.85 5.96 18.32
N GLY A 201 1.73 6.03 17.32
CA GLY A 201 1.70 7.07 16.30
C GLY A 201 0.41 7.08 15.49
N MET A 202 -0.09 5.90 15.07
CA MET A 202 -1.35 5.78 14.35
C MET A 202 -2.56 6.24 15.19
N ARG A 203 -2.62 5.86 16.48
CA ARG A 203 -3.69 6.35 17.38
C ARG A 203 -3.69 7.87 17.47
N GLN A 204 -2.51 8.45 17.69
CA GLN A 204 -2.37 9.89 17.80
C GLN A 204 -2.84 10.60 16.52
N ALA A 205 -2.31 10.17 15.36
CA ALA A 205 -2.65 10.74 14.06
C ALA A 205 -4.17 10.68 13.77
N LEU A 206 -4.78 9.51 13.93
CA LEU A 206 -6.19 9.30 13.60
C LEU A 206 -7.15 9.97 14.61
N SER A 207 -6.73 10.14 15.87
CA SER A 207 -7.55 10.84 16.89
C SER A 207 -7.64 12.36 16.67
N ILE A 208 -6.60 12.98 16.13
CA ILE A 208 -6.58 14.42 15.82
C ILE A 208 -7.51 14.69 14.63
N SER A 209 -7.44 13.82 13.62
CA SER A 209 -8.31 13.88 12.45
C SER A 209 -9.80 13.74 12.82
N GLY A 210 -10.18 12.88 13.77
CA GLY A 210 -11.58 12.74 14.18
C GLY A 210 -12.24 13.99 14.80
N ARG A 211 -11.45 14.92 15.38
CA ARG A 211 -11.98 16.11 16.07
C ARG A 211 -12.31 17.29 15.15
N SER A 212 -11.69 17.40 13.99
CA SER A 212 -11.98 18.51 13.05
C SER A 212 -13.22 18.26 12.18
N ALA A 213 -13.85 17.08 12.25
CA ALA A 213 -15.09 16.78 11.54
C ALA A 213 -16.37 17.07 12.35
N ASN A 214 -16.22 17.48 13.62
CA ASN A 214 -17.30 17.76 14.56
C ASN A 214 -17.33 19.24 15.03
N GLN A 215 -16.74 20.15 14.26
CA GLN A 215 -16.83 21.59 14.46
C GLN A 215 -17.32 22.28 13.19
#